data_AF-A0A1W1HGQ3-F1
#
_entry.id   AF-A0A1W1HGQ3-F1
#
_cell.length_a   1.000
_cell.length_b   1.000
_cell.length_c   1.000
_cell.angle_alpha   90.00
_cell.angle_beta   90.00
_cell.angle_gamma   90.00
#
_symmetry.space_group_name_H-M   'P 1'
#
loop_
_entity.id
_entity.type
_entity.pdbx_description
1 polymer ?
#
loop_
_entity_poly.entity_id
_entity_poly.type
_entity_poly.pdbx_seq_one_letter_code
_entity_poly.pdbx_strand_id
1 'polypeptide(L)'
;MTKNKKQPRFQEHSWQISYLSSTARVDGSPTDILEDFYIPVLSRAVTYDRVAGYFRSTSLAAASQGFSAFTQNSGKARLIVGADMYPEDVQAALQGI
;
A
#
# COMPACT_ATOMS: atom_id res chain seq x y z
N MET A 1 -18.56 9.76 20.95
CA MET A 1 -17.24 9.77 21.64
C MET A 1 -16.19 9.13 20.73
N THR A 2 -15.67 9.84 19.75
CA THR A 2 -14.60 9.33 18.88
C THR A 2 -13.28 9.55 19.58
N LYS A 3 -12.69 8.45 20.08
CA LYS A 3 -11.35 8.47 20.68
C LYS A 3 -10.38 8.99 19.62
N ASN A 4 -9.79 10.15 19.88
CA ASN A 4 -8.72 10.73 19.09
C ASN A 4 -7.48 9.84 19.25
N LYS A 5 -7.42 8.72 18.51
CA LYS A 5 -6.23 7.88 18.46
C LYS A 5 -5.16 8.69 17.73
N LYS A 6 -4.11 9.08 18.45
CA LYS A 6 -2.91 9.67 17.88
C LYS A 6 -2.41 8.73 16.77
N GLN A 7 -2.52 9.18 15.53
CA GLN A 7 -2.15 8.41 14.36
C GLN A 7 -0.63 8.15 14.38
N PRO A 8 -0.18 6.92 14.11
CA PRO A 8 1.25 6.63 14.06
C PRO A 8 1.89 7.42 12.92
N ARG A 9 2.99 8.10 13.19
CA ARG A 9 3.71 8.87 12.17
C ARG A 9 4.57 7.94 11.33
N PHE A 10 4.80 8.32 10.07
CA PHE A 10 5.71 7.59 9.19
C PHE A 10 7.11 7.41 9.80
N GLN A 11 7.60 8.40 10.58
CA GLN A 11 8.91 8.35 11.22
C GLN A 11 9.00 7.39 12.43
N GLU A 12 7.86 6.93 12.96
CA GLU A 12 7.82 6.10 14.17
C GLU A 12 7.95 4.59 13.86
N HIS A 13 8.24 4.24 12.61
CA HIS A 13 8.45 2.86 12.16
C HIS A 13 9.89 2.64 11.71
N SER A 14 10.44 1.47 12.08
CA SER A 14 11.81 1.08 11.69
C SER A 14 11.80 0.44 10.30
N TRP A 15 11.84 1.29 9.27
CA TRP A 15 11.82 0.86 7.87
C TRP A 15 13.08 0.10 7.47
N GLN A 16 12.90 -0.94 6.66
CA GLN A 16 14.01 -1.58 5.94
C GLN A 16 14.31 -0.81 4.66
N ILE A 17 15.58 -0.82 4.25
CA ILE A 17 15.99 -0.22 2.96
C ILE A 17 15.42 -1.01 1.77
N SER A 18 15.15 -2.31 1.97
CA SER A 18 14.59 -3.18 0.94
C SER A 18 13.65 -4.21 1.56
N TYR A 19 12.57 -4.52 0.83
CA TYR A 19 11.60 -5.57 1.14
C TYR A 19 11.54 -6.50 -0.07
N LEU A 20 12.13 -7.69 0.04
CA LEU A 20 12.19 -8.66 -1.05
C LEU A 20 11.35 -9.88 -0.67
N SER A 21 10.48 -10.34 -1.57
CA SER A 21 9.73 -11.59 -1.35
C SER A 21 10.63 -12.82 -1.25
N SER A 22 11.89 -12.72 -1.70
CA SER A 22 12.91 -13.76 -1.58
C SER A 22 13.65 -13.76 -0.24
N THR A 23 13.47 -12.73 0.61
CA THR A 23 14.05 -12.73 1.96
C THR A 23 13.11 -13.40 2.95
N ALA A 24 13.67 -14.14 3.90
CA ALA A 24 12.92 -14.65 5.05
C ALA A 24 12.90 -13.60 6.17
N ARG A 25 11.78 -13.53 6.88
CA ARG A 25 11.65 -12.82 8.15
C ARG A 25 12.57 -13.46 9.20
N VAL A 26 12.69 -12.79 10.34
CA VAL A 26 13.46 -13.28 11.51
C VAL A 26 13.00 -14.67 11.97
N ASP A 27 11.72 -15.01 11.77
CA ASP A 27 11.13 -16.31 12.12
C ASP A 27 11.26 -17.39 11.02
N GLY A 28 11.94 -17.09 9.90
CA GLY A 28 12.13 -18.00 8.78
C GLY A 28 10.96 -18.07 7.80
N SER A 29 9.85 -17.37 8.04
CA SER A 29 8.75 -17.27 7.08
C SER A 29 9.07 -16.31 5.93
N PRO A 30 8.45 -16.46 4.74
CA PRO A 30 8.66 -15.52 3.63
C PRO A 30 8.26 -14.09 4.00
N THR A 31 8.99 -13.10 3.47
CA THR A 31 8.59 -11.69 3.58
C THR A 31 7.26 -11.50 2.86
N ASP A 32 6.28 -10.95 3.57
CA ASP A 32 4.99 -10.58 3.00
C ASP A 32 4.99 -9.08 2.78
N ILE A 33 5.27 -8.67 1.54
CA ILE A 33 5.35 -7.25 1.20
C ILE A 33 4.07 -6.47 1.49
N LEU A 34 2.92 -7.16 1.56
CA LEU A 34 1.65 -6.52 1.93
C LEU A 34 1.67 -6.09 3.39
N GLU A 35 1.93 -7.03 4.29
CA GLU A 35 1.92 -6.83 5.74
C GLU A 35 3.17 -6.07 6.23
N ASP A 36 4.29 -6.21 5.52
CA ASP A 36 5.59 -5.66 5.93
C ASP A 36 5.82 -4.24 5.46
N PHE A 37 5.21 -3.89 4.33
CA PHE A 37 5.47 -2.62 3.68
C PHE A 37 4.17 -1.88 3.36
N TYR A 38 3.28 -2.42 2.52
CA TYR A 38 2.13 -1.64 2.02
C TYR A 38 1.18 -1.21 3.14
N ILE A 39 0.75 -2.12 4.00
CA ILE A 39 -0.19 -1.81 5.09
C ILE A 39 0.46 -0.83 6.09
N PRO A 40 1.68 -1.05 6.59
CA PRO A 40 2.33 -0.12 7.50
C PRO A 40 2.58 1.27 6.90
N VAL A 41 2.98 1.34 5.62
CA VAL A 41 3.24 2.61 4.92
C VAL A 41 1.94 3.39 4.71
N LEU A 42 0.93 2.76 4.10
CA LEU A 42 -0.32 3.43 3.72
C LEU A 42 -1.13 3.85 4.95
N SER A 43 -1.05 3.12 6.06
CA SER A 43 -1.70 3.54 7.32
C SER A 43 -1.06 4.77 7.97
N ARG A 44 0.18 5.12 7.60
CA ARG A 44 0.97 6.21 8.22
C ARG A 44 1.25 7.39 7.27
N ALA A 45 1.02 7.20 5.98
CA ALA A 45 1.29 8.19 4.94
C ALA A 45 0.05 9.05 4.67
N VAL A 46 0.29 10.32 4.33
CA VAL A 46 -0.73 11.26 3.80
C VAL A 46 -0.59 11.46 2.29
N THR A 47 0.55 11.06 1.73
CA THR A 47 0.86 11.16 0.31
C THR A 47 1.59 9.90 -0.13
N TYR A 48 1.16 9.31 -1.25
CA TYR A 48 1.75 8.09 -1.78
C TYR A 48 1.94 8.19 -3.29
N ASP A 49 3.18 8.44 -3.71
CA ASP A 49 3.54 8.51 -5.12
C ASP A 49 4.33 7.26 -5.50
N ARG A 50 3.85 6.51 -6.49
CA ARG A 50 4.49 5.25 -6.91
C ARG A 50 4.58 5.14 -8.41
N VAL A 51 5.77 4.75 -8.88
CA VAL A 51 6.00 4.31 -10.27
C VAL A 51 6.18 2.79 -10.28
N ALA A 52 5.49 2.08 -11.17
CA ALA A 52 5.68 0.64 -11.35
C ALA A 52 5.65 0.24 -12.84
N GLY A 53 6.59 -0.60 -13.26
CA GLY A 53 6.66 -1.03 -14.67
C GLY A 53 5.49 -1.93 -15.11
N TYR A 54 4.85 -2.64 -14.17
CA TYR A 54 3.73 -3.53 -14.42
C TYR A 54 2.81 -3.54 -13.19
N PHE A 55 1.51 -3.35 -13.39
CA PHE A 55 0.53 -3.26 -12.30
C PHE A 55 -0.59 -4.27 -12.48
N ARG A 56 -0.74 -5.18 -11.51
CA ARG A 56 -1.83 -6.17 -11.46
C ARG A 56 -2.88 -5.76 -10.43
N SER A 57 -4.14 -5.99 -10.76
CA SER A 57 -5.34 -5.74 -9.96
C SER A 57 -5.32 -6.48 -8.62
N THR A 58 -4.73 -7.68 -8.58
CA THR A 58 -4.53 -8.45 -7.34
C THR A 58 -3.61 -7.75 -6.34
N SER A 59 -2.60 -7.02 -6.82
CA SER A 59 -1.72 -6.23 -5.96
C SER A 59 -2.40 -4.97 -5.42
N LEU A 60 -3.32 -4.37 -6.20
CA LEU A 60 -4.16 -3.26 -5.74
C LEU A 60 -5.17 -3.74 -4.69
N ALA A 61 -5.86 -4.85 -4.96
CA ALA A 61 -6.82 -5.44 -4.03
C ALA A 61 -6.16 -5.85 -2.71
N ALA A 62 -4.95 -6.42 -2.76
CA ALA A 62 -4.14 -6.67 -1.57
C ALA A 62 -3.87 -5.36 -0.82
N ALA A 63 -3.34 -4.34 -1.51
CA ALA A 63 -3.06 -3.03 -0.92
C ALA A 63 -4.32 -2.28 -0.46
N SER A 64 -5.52 -2.65 -0.92
CA SER A 64 -6.80 -1.99 -0.60
C SER A 64 -7.09 -1.96 0.91
N GLN A 65 -6.63 -2.98 1.65
CA GLN A 65 -6.71 -3.03 3.11
C GLN A 65 -5.89 -1.90 3.76
N GLY A 66 -4.72 -1.59 3.21
CA GLY A 66 -3.92 -0.43 3.59
C GLY A 66 -4.53 0.90 3.11
N PHE A 67 -5.16 0.91 1.93
CA PHE A 67 -5.82 2.10 1.39
C PHE A 67 -7.03 2.55 2.20
N SER A 68 -7.76 1.65 2.84
CA SER A 68 -8.89 2.03 3.71
C SER A 68 -8.45 2.91 4.87
N ALA A 69 -7.27 2.64 5.45
CA ALA A 69 -6.66 3.51 6.46
C ALA A 69 -6.10 4.81 5.83
N PHE A 70 -5.56 4.71 4.62
CA PHE A 70 -5.01 5.87 3.87
C PHE A 70 -6.09 6.89 3.49
N THR A 71 -7.26 6.45 3.01
CA THR A 71 -8.38 7.32 2.62
C THR A 71 -9.02 8.00 3.83
N GLN A 72 -9.12 7.29 4.97
CA GLN A 72 -9.52 7.89 6.26
C GLN A 72 -8.60 9.04 6.70
N ASN A 73 -7.33 8.99 6.28
CA ASN A 73 -6.33 10.00 6.58
C ASN A 73 -6.27 11.15 5.55
N SER A 74 -7.29 11.29 4.69
CA SER A 74 -7.30 12.23 3.55
C SER A 74 -6.07 12.05 2.64
N GLY A 75 -5.58 10.81 2.55
CA GLY A 75 -4.39 10.46 1.80
C GLY A 75 -4.58 10.68 0.29
N LYS A 76 -3.57 11.24 -0.36
CA LYS A 76 -3.54 11.39 -1.82
C LYS A 76 -2.54 10.43 -2.44
N ALA A 77 -3.03 9.52 -3.29
CA ALA A 77 -2.18 8.59 -4.03
C ALA A 77 -2.06 8.98 -5.51
N ARG A 78 -0.86 8.88 -6.06
CA ARG A 78 -0.58 9.01 -7.49
C ARG A 78 0.22 7.81 -7.95
N LEU A 79 -0.27 7.13 -8.98
CA LEU A 79 0.31 5.91 -9.52
C LEU A 79 0.66 6.15 -10.99
N ILE A 80 1.93 6.00 -11.34
CA ILE A 80 2.39 5.98 -12.74
C ILE A 80 2.77 4.55 -13.05
N VAL A 81 1.91 3.83 -13.74
CA VAL A 81 2.10 2.40 -13.94
C VAL A 81 1.98 1.97 -15.38
N GLY A 82 2.83 1.04 -15.79
CA GLY A 82 2.60 0.25 -16.99
C GLY A 82 1.43 -0.71 -16.72
N ALA A 83 0.38 -0.57 -17.50
CA ALA A 83 -0.85 -1.35 -17.33
C ALA A 83 -0.87 -2.51 -18.33
N ASP A 84 -0.87 -3.73 -17.81
CA ASP A 84 -1.49 -4.87 -18.48
C ASP A 84 -2.75 -5.19 -17.68
N MET A 85 -3.59 -4.17 -17.60
CA MET A 85 -4.85 -4.22 -16.90
C MET A 85 -5.87 -4.74 -17.90
N TYR A 86 -6.66 -5.74 -17.51
CA TYR A 86 -7.84 -6.05 -18.29
C TYR A 86 -8.71 -4.78 -18.35
N PRO A 87 -9.43 -4.52 -19.44
CA PRO A 87 -10.21 -3.29 -19.60
C PRO A 87 -11.14 -2.99 -18.40
N GLU A 88 -11.58 -4.05 -17.73
CA GLU A 88 -12.41 -4.08 -16.53
C GLU A 88 -11.72 -3.44 -15.32
N ASP A 89 -10.43 -3.69 -15.14
CA ASP A 89 -9.61 -3.15 -14.04
C ASP A 89 -9.31 -1.67 -14.23
N VAL A 90 -9.11 -1.24 -15.49
CA VAL A 90 -8.96 0.17 -15.85
C VAL A 90 -10.24 0.93 -15.51
N GLN A 91 -11.41 0.34 -15.81
CA GLN A 91 -12.70 0.94 -15.47
C GLN A 91 -12.90 1.06 -13.96
N ALA A 92 -12.59 0.02 -13.19
CA ALA A 92 -12.66 0.08 -11.73
C ALA A 92 -11.75 1.16 -11.14
N ALA A 93 -10.52 1.28 -11.63
CA ALA A 93 -9.57 2.30 -11.20
C ALA A 93 -10.02 3.73 -11.55
N LEU A 94 -10.64 3.94 -12.71
CA LEU A 94 -11.19 5.22 -13.12
C LEU A 94 -12.48 5.59 -12.35
N GLN A 95 -13.27 4.59 -11.95
CA GLN A 95 -14.50 4.78 -11.20
C GLN A 95 -14.25 4.98 -9.68
N GLY A 96 -13.04 4.71 -9.20
CA GLY A 96 -12.62 5.02 -7.83
C GLY A 96 -13.28 4.15 -6.76
N ILE A 97 -13.55 2.88 -7.08
CA ILE A 97 -14.17 1.90 -6.18
C ILE A 97 -13.10 1.14 -5.39
#